data_AF-A0A967MVT4-F1
#
_entry.id   AF-A0A967MVT4-F1
#
_cell.length_a   1.000
_cell.length_b   1.000
_cell.length_c   1.000
_cell.angle_alpha   90.00
_cell.angle_beta   90.00
_cell.angle_gamma   90.00
#
_symmetry.space_group_name_H-M   'P 1'
#
loop_
_entity.id
_entity.type
_entity.pdbx_description
1 polymer ?
#
loop_
_entity_poly.entity_id
_entity_poly.type
_entity_poly.pdbx_seq_one_letter_code
_entity_poly.pdbx_strand_id
1 'polypeptide(L)'
;DIAVFNAALHYAFDLRSALAEATRVVRPSGRIVVLDSPFYRTEADGRAMVEEKHRDGERRFGAASGDLLALPFIEFLTRERLAEASESLGLAWRRRRVRYPWRYEWRPFIAWLARRRPPSRFDLWEAKVP
;
A
#
# COMPACT_ATOMS: atom_id res chain seq x y z
N ASP A 1 -12.80 -17.90 -5.55
CA ASP A 1 -12.68 -17.22 -6.88
C ASP A 1 -11.84 -15.97 -6.85
N ILE A 2 -12.05 -15.12 -5.84
CA ILE A 2 -11.35 -13.85 -5.70
C ILE A 2 -10.98 -13.62 -4.23
N ALA A 3 -9.80 -13.09 -3.97
CA ALA A 3 -9.42 -12.50 -2.69
C ALA A 3 -9.25 -10.99 -2.87
N VAL A 4 -9.82 -10.20 -1.95
CA VAL A 4 -9.77 -8.75 -2.01
C VAL A 4 -9.15 -8.20 -0.73
N PHE A 5 -8.03 -7.51 -0.86
CA PHE A 5 -7.47 -6.67 0.17
C PHE A 5 -7.99 -5.24 -0.01
N ASN A 6 -9.06 -4.89 0.71
CA ASN A 6 -9.60 -3.53 0.76
C ASN A 6 -9.07 -2.83 2.02
N ALA A 7 -8.21 -1.82 1.84
CA ALA A 7 -7.60 -1.07 2.94
C ALA A 7 -6.93 -1.94 4.02
N ALA A 8 -6.48 -3.14 3.65
CA ALA A 8 -6.03 -4.15 4.62
C ALA A 8 -4.57 -4.57 4.42
N LEU A 9 -4.06 -4.58 3.19
CA LEU A 9 -2.75 -5.18 2.90
C LEU A 9 -1.58 -4.45 3.59
N HIS A 10 -1.70 -3.14 3.76
CA HIS A 10 -0.68 -2.32 4.42
C HIS A 10 -0.65 -2.49 5.95
N TYR A 11 -1.63 -3.18 6.53
CA TYR A 11 -1.62 -3.61 7.95
C TYR A 11 -1.07 -5.02 8.14
N ALA A 12 -0.64 -5.71 7.07
CA ALA A 12 0.07 -6.98 7.26
C ALA A 12 1.47 -6.70 7.85
N PHE A 13 1.98 -7.65 8.62
CA PHE A 13 3.37 -7.63 9.11
C PHE A 13 4.36 -8.12 8.06
N ASP A 14 3.92 -9.06 7.21
CA ASP A 14 4.73 -9.58 6.12
C ASP A 14 3.90 -9.66 4.83
N LEU A 15 4.40 -8.99 3.79
CA LEU A 15 3.70 -8.84 2.52
C LEU A 15 3.66 -10.18 1.76
N ARG A 16 4.76 -10.95 1.82
CA ARG A 16 4.88 -12.23 1.12
C ARG A 16 3.93 -13.25 1.73
N SER A 17 3.87 -13.38 3.05
CA SER A 17 2.99 -14.29 3.77
C SER A 17 1.52 -13.97 3.49
N ALA A 18 1.13 -12.69 3.53
CA ALA A 18 -0.25 -12.29 3.23
C ALA A 18 -0.64 -12.66 1.78
N LEU A 19 0.24 -12.41 0.81
CA LEU A 19 0.01 -12.76 -0.59
C LEU A 19 0.06 -14.27 -0.83
N ALA A 20 0.96 -15.00 -0.16
CA ALA A 20 1.06 -16.45 -0.25
C ALA A 20 -0.22 -17.12 0.25
N GLU A 21 -0.78 -16.64 1.36
CA GLU A 21 -2.04 -17.16 1.88
C GLU A 21 -3.20 -16.88 0.93
N ALA A 22 -3.29 -15.66 0.37
CA ALA A 22 -4.29 -15.34 -0.64
C ALA A 22 -4.17 -16.24 -1.89
N THR A 23 -2.94 -16.49 -2.36
CA THR A 23 -2.67 -17.41 -3.47
C THR A 23 -3.08 -18.85 -3.14
N ARG A 24 -2.85 -19.30 -1.90
CA ARG A 24 -3.20 -20.65 -1.45
C ARG A 24 -4.72 -20.91 -1.45
N VAL A 25 -5.51 -19.92 -1.02
CA VAL A 25 -6.97 -20.09 -0.85
C VAL A 25 -7.76 -19.75 -2.11
N VAL A 26 -7.20 -18.94 -3.01
CA VAL A 26 -7.84 -18.61 -4.29
C VAL A 26 -7.56 -19.72 -5.29
N ARG A 27 -8.62 -20.26 -5.90
CA ARG A 27 -8.51 -21.29 -6.93
C ARG A 27 -7.60 -20.84 -8.09
N PRO A 28 -6.97 -21.79 -8.82
CA PRO A 28 -6.23 -21.49 -10.05
C PRO A 28 -7.06 -20.65 -11.03
N SER A 29 -6.40 -19.72 -11.72
CA SER A 29 -7.03 -18.71 -12.59
C SER A 29 -8.00 -17.74 -11.90
N GLY A 30 -8.17 -17.84 -10.57
CA GLY A 30 -8.84 -16.84 -9.74
C GLY A 30 -8.05 -15.53 -9.67
N ARG A 31 -8.54 -14.56 -8.90
CA ARG A 31 -7.94 -13.22 -8.82
C ARG A 31 -7.57 -12.83 -7.40
N ILE A 32 -6.46 -12.12 -7.26
CA ILE A 32 -6.13 -11.35 -6.06
C ILE A 32 -6.23 -9.88 -6.44
N VAL A 33 -6.93 -9.11 -5.61
CA VAL A 33 -7.16 -7.69 -5.84
C VAL A 33 -6.74 -6.90 -4.62
N VAL A 34 -5.95 -5.84 -4.84
CA VAL A 34 -5.57 -4.86 -3.83
C VAL A 34 -6.21 -3.54 -4.18
N LEU A 35 -6.97 -2.99 -3.25
CA LEU A 35 -7.60 -1.69 -3.38
C LEU A 35 -7.51 -0.93 -2.05
N ASP A 36 -7.59 0.40 -2.14
CA ASP A 36 -7.53 1.30 -0.99
C ASP A 36 -6.32 1.11 -0.06
N SER A 37 -5.20 0.63 -0.62
CA SER A 37 -3.90 0.61 0.08
C SER A 37 -3.00 1.74 -0.45
N PRO A 38 -2.22 2.40 0.42
CA PRO A 38 -1.41 3.53 0.02
C PRO A 38 -0.20 3.08 -0.81
N PHE A 39 -0.20 3.41 -2.10
CA PHE A 39 0.93 3.22 -2.99
C PHE A 39 1.74 4.50 -3.16
N TYR A 40 3.05 4.38 -2.99
CA TYR A 40 4.02 5.42 -3.33
C TYR A 40 4.82 5.03 -4.57
N ARG A 41 5.35 6.06 -5.25
CA ARG A 41 6.26 5.85 -6.38
C ARG A 41 7.64 5.40 -5.90
N THR A 42 8.06 5.87 -4.73
CA THR A 42 9.37 5.56 -4.15
C THR A 42 9.23 5.12 -2.70
N GLU A 43 10.18 4.30 -2.27
CA GLU A 43 10.33 3.88 -0.89
C GLU A 43 10.50 5.07 0.06
N ALA A 44 11.29 6.07 -0.35
CA ALA A 44 11.56 7.26 0.44
C ALA A 44 10.28 8.06 0.76
N ASP A 45 9.39 8.23 -0.21
CA ASP A 45 8.11 8.94 0.00
C ASP A 45 7.21 8.21 1.00
N GLY A 46 7.23 6.87 0.96
CA GLY A 46 6.49 6.02 1.89
C GLY A 46 7.03 6.10 3.30
N ARG A 47 8.36 6.02 3.48
CA ARG A 47 9.02 6.18 4.79
C ARG A 47 8.76 7.55 5.38
N ALA A 48 8.84 8.61 4.57
CA ALA A 48 8.51 9.97 5.02
C ALA A 48 7.06 10.08 5.52
N MET A 49 6.11 9.35 4.91
CA MET A 49 4.74 9.28 5.42
C MET A 49 4.66 8.61 6.79
N VAL A 50 5.37 7.49 6.98
CA VAL A 50 5.42 6.80 8.27
C VAL A 50 6.03 7.72 9.33
N GLU A 51 7.16 8.36 9.06
CA GLU A 51 7.79 9.31 9.99
C GLU A 51 6.88 10.48 10.37
N GLU A 52 6.11 11.02 9.41
CA GLU A 52 5.07 12.02 9.69
C GLU A 52 3.96 11.45 10.58
N LYS A 53 3.44 10.25 10.27
CA LYS A 53 2.41 9.57 11.05
C LYS A 53 2.84 9.35 12.51
N HIS A 54 4.09 8.96 12.73
CA HIS A 54 4.66 8.79 14.07
C HIS A 54 4.77 10.12 14.82
N ARG A 55 5.32 11.17 14.18
CA ARG A 55 5.44 12.50 14.80
C ARG A 55 4.09 13.13 15.16
N ASP A 56 3.09 12.95 14.30
CA ASP A 56 1.74 13.47 14.52
C ASP A 56 0.91 12.57 15.46
N GLY A 57 1.30 11.30 15.58
CA GLY A 57 0.59 10.28 16.36
C GLY A 57 0.47 10.67 17.83
N GLU A 58 1.59 11.01 18.46
CA GLU A 58 1.61 11.43 19.86
C GLU A 58 0.77 12.68 20.10
N ARG A 59 0.85 13.65 19.17
CA ARG A 59 0.07 14.90 19.23
C ARG A 59 -1.43 14.65 19.14
N ARG A 60 -1.84 13.67 18.33
CA ARG A 60 -3.24 13.46 17.96
C ARG A 60 -3.94 12.40 18.81
N PHE A 61 -3.20 11.41 19.31
CA PHE A 61 -3.73 10.24 19.98
C PHE A 61 -3.13 10.02 21.39
N GLY A 62 -2.22 10.90 21.83
CA GLY A 62 -1.63 10.87 23.17
C GLY A 62 -0.53 9.82 23.33
N ALA A 63 0.01 9.69 24.55
CA ALA A 63 1.20 8.87 24.82
C ALA A 63 1.06 7.38 24.46
N ALA A 64 -0.15 6.82 24.52
CA ALA A 64 -0.42 5.42 24.18
C ALA A 64 -0.37 5.13 22.66
N SER A 65 -0.25 6.17 21.81
CA SER A 65 -0.13 5.97 20.37
C SER A 65 1.20 5.34 19.97
N GLY A 66 2.24 5.50 20.80
CA GLY A 66 3.56 4.94 20.55
C GLY A 66 3.50 3.42 20.34
N ASP A 67 2.78 2.70 21.19
CA ASP A 67 2.68 1.24 21.14
C ASP A 67 1.98 0.73 19.88
N LEU A 68 0.89 1.39 19.47
CA LEU A 68 0.15 1.03 18.25
C LEU A 68 0.94 1.35 16.98
N LEU A 69 1.68 2.46 16.99
CA LEU A 69 2.51 2.85 15.85
C LEU A 69 3.82 2.06 15.79
N ALA A 70 4.28 1.51 16.91
CA ALA A 70 5.45 0.63 16.97
C ALA A 70 5.20 -0.77 16.38
N LEU A 71 3.95 -1.14 16.10
CA LEU A 71 3.64 -2.39 15.42
C LEU A 71 4.30 -2.43 14.03
N PRO A 72 4.91 -3.57 13.64
CA PRO A 72 5.70 -3.67 12.40
C PRO A 72 4.81 -3.84 11.16
N PHE A 73 3.79 -3.00 11.01
CA PHE A 73 2.97 -2.96 9.81
C PHE A 73 3.80 -2.53 8.60
N ILE A 74 3.45 -3.04 7.42
CA ILE A 74 4.06 -2.62 6.15
C ILE A 74 3.86 -1.11 5.90
N GLU A 75 2.74 -0.55 6.38
CA GLU A 75 2.29 0.86 6.34
C GLU A 75 2.05 1.45 4.94
N PHE A 76 2.85 1.05 3.96
CA PHE A 76 2.73 1.48 2.57
C PHE A 76 3.28 0.46 1.58
N LEU A 77 2.81 0.57 0.35
CA LEU A 77 3.23 -0.26 -0.77
C LEU A 77 3.98 0.56 -1.81
N THR A 78 4.88 -0.09 -2.51
CA THR A 78 5.47 0.37 -3.76
C THR A 78 5.25 -0.69 -4.83
N ARG A 79 5.46 -0.36 -6.09
CA ARG A 79 5.37 -1.36 -7.16
C ARG A 79 6.44 -2.44 -6.95
N GLU A 80 7.61 -2.01 -6.50
CA GLU A 80 8.81 -2.82 -6.29
C GLU A 80 8.56 -3.82 -5.16
N ARG A 81 8.13 -3.36 -3.97
CA ARG A 81 7.76 -4.23 -2.83
C ARG A 81 6.70 -5.26 -3.22
N LEU A 82 5.67 -4.82 -3.96
CA LEU A 82 4.60 -5.72 -4.40
C LEU A 82 5.14 -6.79 -5.36
N ALA A 83 6.02 -6.41 -6.30
CA ALA A 83 6.64 -7.33 -7.24
C ALA A 83 7.56 -8.34 -6.53
N GLU A 84 8.46 -7.88 -5.66
CA GLU A 84 9.41 -8.71 -4.91
C GLU A 84 8.69 -9.73 -4.01
N ALA A 85 7.64 -9.31 -3.29
CA ALA A 85 6.85 -10.20 -2.45
C ALA A 85 6.07 -11.25 -3.25
N SER A 86 5.84 -10.99 -4.54
CA SER A 86 5.01 -11.80 -5.43
C SER A 86 5.78 -12.71 -6.37
N GLU A 87 7.09 -12.49 -6.51
CA GLU A 87 7.94 -13.16 -7.51
C GLU A 87 7.88 -14.68 -7.38
N SER A 88 8.06 -15.22 -6.16
CA SER A 88 8.01 -16.66 -5.90
C SER A 88 6.60 -17.25 -5.98
N LEU A 89 5.56 -16.43 -6.09
CA LEU A 89 4.16 -16.84 -6.15
C LEU A 89 3.62 -16.85 -7.59
N GLY A 90 4.42 -16.42 -8.57
CA GLY A 90 4.01 -16.34 -9.98
C GLY A 90 2.93 -15.29 -10.25
N LEU A 91 2.70 -14.33 -9.34
CA LEU A 91 1.67 -13.31 -9.51
C LEU A 91 2.18 -12.16 -10.40
N ALA A 92 1.51 -11.96 -11.52
CA ALA A 92 1.74 -10.83 -12.41
C ALA A 92 0.71 -9.72 -12.18
N TRP A 93 1.16 -8.56 -11.70
CA TRP A 93 0.28 -7.45 -11.31
C TRP A 93 -0.05 -6.51 -12.46
N ARG A 94 -1.34 -6.23 -12.62
CA ARG A 94 -1.86 -5.17 -13.48
C ARG A 94 -2.41 -4.03 -12.62
N ARG A 95 -1.85 -2.83 -12.83
CA ARG A 95 -2.37 -1.58 -12.24
C ARG A 95 -3.49 -1.03 -13.11
N ARG A 96 -4.64 -0.74 -12.50
CA ARG A 96 -5.75 0.02 -13.07
C ARG A 96 -5.81 1.37 -12.34
N ARG A 97 -5.41 2.43 -13.04
CA ARG A 97 -5.36 3.78 -12.48
C ARG A 97 -6.77 4.27 -12.18
N VAL A 98 -7.01 4.65 -10.93
CA VAL A 98 -8.23 5.33 -10.52
C VAL A 98 -8.08 6.81 -10.87
N ARG A 99 -9.09 7.35 -11.56
CA ARG A 99 -9.14 8.78 -11.92
C ARG A 99 -9.69 9.54 -10.73
N TYR A 100 -8.89 10.45 -10.18
CA TYR A 100 -9.39 11.38 -9.17
C TYR A 100 -9.91 12.66 -9.84
N PRO A 101 -10.73 13.47 -9.13
CA PRO A 101 -11.03 14.82 -9.57
C PRO A 101 -9.74 15.59 -9.86
N TRP A 102 -9.73 16.41 -10.91
CA TRP A 102 -8.52 17.10 -11.39
C TRP A 102 -7.73 17.81 -10.28
N ARG A 103 -8.43 18.47 -9.34
CA ARG A 103 -7.84 19.11 -8.14
C ARG A 103 -6.94 18.17 -7.31
N TYR A 104 -7.28 16.89 -7.24
CA TYR A 104 -6.51 15.89 -6.50
C TYR A 104 -5.26 15.46 -7.29
N GLU A 105 -5.36 15.38 -8.62
CA GLU A 105 -4.24 15.04 -9.50
C GLU A 105 -3.13 16.12 -9.49
N TRP A 106 -3.45 17.37 -9.14
CA TRP A 106 -2.47 18.45 -8.94
C TRP A 106 -1.74 18.40 -7.59
N ARG A 107 -2.21 17.61 -6.61
CA ARG A 107 -1.60 17.55 -5.27
C ARG A 107 -0.11 17.17 -5.28
N PRO A 108 0.38 16.25 -6.12
CA PRO A 108 1.81 15.97 -6.22
C PRO A 108 2.63 17.19 -6.66
N PHE A 109 2.11 17.99 -7.59
CA PHE A 109 2.79 19.20 -8.05
C PHE A 109 2.83 20.27 -6.96
N ILE A 110 1.70 20.46 -6.24
CA ILE A 110 1.64 21.37 -5.09
C ILE A 110 2.59 20.91 -3.98
N ALA A 111 2.64 19.61 -3.69
CA ALA A 111 3.56 19.05 -2.71
C ALA A 111 5.02 19.29 -3.11
N TRP A 112 5.36 19.04 -4.38
CA TRP A 112 6.69 19.31 -4.91
C TRP A 112 7.08 20.79 -4.78
N LEU A 113 6.20 21.73 -5.16
CA LEU A 113 6.41 23.17 -4.97
C LEU A 113 6.62 23.53 -3.49
N ALA A 114 5.85 22.91 -2.61
CA ALA A 114 5.95 23.11 -1.16
C ALA A 114 7.12 22.33 -0.51
N ARG A 115 7.96 21.63 -1.30
CA ARG A 115 9.01 20.71 -0.82
C ARG A 115 8.50 19.68 0.21
N ARG A 116 7.27 19.24 0.03
CA ARG A 116 6.62 18.17 0.80
C ARG A 116 6.64 16.87 -0.01
N ARG A 117 6.55 15.73 0.68
CA ARG A 117 6.40 14.44 0.00
C ARG A 117 5.13 14.41 -0.86
N PRO A 118 5.14 13.71 -2.01
CA PRO A 118 3.93 13.51 -2.81
C PRO A 118 2.89 12.68 -2.04
N PRO A 119 1.59 12.87 -2.34
CA PRO A 119 0.54 12.05 -1.73
C PRO A 119 0.60 10.59 -2.25
N SER A 120 0.16 9.65 -1.42
CA SER A 120 -0.11 8.28 -1.87
C SER A 120 -1.22 8.25 -2.93
N ARG A 121 -1.20 7.19 -3.74
CA ARG A 121 -2.31 6.83 -4.62
C ARG A 121 -2.96 5.54 -4.15
N PHE A 122 -4.27 5.47 -4.35
CA PHE A 122 -5.11 4.33 -4.03
C PHE A 122 -5.67 3.78 -5.34
N ASP A 123 -4.77 3.28 -6.18
CA ASP A 123 -5.13 2.63 -7.44
C ASP A 123 -5.53 1.17 -7.19
N LEU A 124 -6.22 0.59 -8.17
CA LEU A 124 -6.59 -0.81 -8.15
C LEU A 124 -5.46 -1.67 -8.73
N TRP A 125 -5.04 -2.69 -8.01
CA TRP A 125 -4.07 -3.68 -8.49
C TRP A 125 -4.72 -5.05 -8.53
N GLU A 126 -4.54 -5.77 -9.63
CA GLU A 126 -5.06 -7.13 -9.79
C GLU A 126 -3.97 -8.08 -10.29
N ALA A 127 -3.96 -9.30 -9.79
CA ALA A 127 -3.18 -10.40 -10.33
C ALA A 127 -4.06 -11.63 -10.53
N LYS A 128 -3.73 -12.46 -11.51
CA LYS A 128 -4.32 -13.79 -11.65
C LYS A 128 -3.46 -14.79 -10.88
N VAL A 129 -4.11 -15.71 -10.18
CA VAL A 129 -3.44 -16.85 -9.54
C VAL A 129 -3.06 -17.85 -10.63
N PRO A 130 -1.79 -18.31 -10.68
CA PRO A 130 -1.34 -19.30 -11.65
C PRO A 130 -2.10 -20.64 -11.54
#